data_AF-A0A4V6Z7R1-F1
#
_entry.id   AF-A0A4V6Z7R1-F1
#
_cell.length_a   1.000
_cell.length_b   1.000
_cell.length_c   1.000
_cell.angle_alpha   90.00
_cell.angle_beta   90.00
_cell.angle_gamma   90.00
#
_symmetry.space_group_name_H-M   'P 1'
#
loop_
_entity.id
_entity.type
_entity.pdbx_description
1 polymer ?
#
loop_
_entity_poly.entity_id
_entity_poly.type
_entity_poly.pdbx_seq_one_letter_code
_entity_poly.pdbx_strand_id
1 'polypeptide(L)'
;MSVTSVCPRCRTGDEYLNVGRCHWGVCRPCGTRWPIGANVFSSWRDETEDDWWRNAATLERLEEVEPHEPPLGGPETCRSRPPPRSGARATRSRSDPATPHR
;
A
#
# COMPACT_ATOMS: atom_id res chain seq x y z
N MET A 1 -16.91 15.65 3.90
CA MET A 1 -15.77 16.05 3.05
C MET A 1 -15.32 14.79 2.31
N SER A 2 -15.57 14.73 1.00
CA SER A 2 -15.38 13.53 0.19
C SER A 2 -13.89 13.29 -0.03
N VAL A 3 -13.36 12.24 0.59
CA VAL A 3 -11.99 11.77 0.35
C VAL A 3 -11.92 11.23 -1.07
N THR A 4 -10.93 11.73 -1.80
CA THR A 4 -10.67 11.60 -3.23
C THR A 4 -10.27 10.17 -3.63
N SER A 5 -11.24 9.26 -3.67
CA SER A 5 -11.07 7.91 -4.22
C SER A 5 -11.39 7.82 -5.72
N VAL A 6 -11.51 8.93 -6.45
CA VAL A 6 -11.84 8.90 -7.89
C VAL A 6 -10.64 8.56 -8.76
N CYS A 7 -10.86 7.68 -9.75
CA CYS A 7 -9.84 7.33 -10.75
C CYS A 7 -9.24 8.57 -11.44
N PRO A 8 -7.90 8.72 -11.46
CA PRO A 8 -7.27 9.87 -12.12
C PRO A 8 -7.45 9.95 -13.64
N ARG A 9 -7.80 8.82 -14.28
CA ARG A 9 -8.00 8.74 -15.73
C ARG A 9 -9.45 8.99 -16.14
N CYS A 10 -10.40 8.32 -15.50
CA CYS A 10 -11.79 8.29 -15.96
C CYS A 10 -12.81 8.87 -14.98
N ARG A 11 -12.40 9.21 -13.74
CA ARG A 11 -13.26 9.82 -12.70
C ARG A 11 -14.48 8.99 -12.24
N THR A 12 -14.60 7.72 -12.62
CA THR A 12 -15.81 6.90 -12.37
C THR A 12 -15.68 5.83 -11.29
N GLY A 13 -14.47 5.47 -10.85
CA GLY A 13 -14.27 4.45 -9.81
C GLY A 13 -14.06 5.05 -8.43
N ASP A 14 -14.63 4.45 -7.39
CA ASP A 14 -14.46 4.78 -5.97
C ASP A 14 -13.97 3.58 -5.12
N GLU A 15 -13.64 2.46 -5.78
CA GLU A 15 -13.09 1.26 -5.14
C GLU A 15 -11.71 1.53 -4.53
N TYR A 16 -11.45 0.89 -3.39
CA TYR A 16 -10.13 0.89 -2.77
C TYR A 16 -9.80 -0.48 -2.20
N LEU A 17 -8.50 -0.76 -2.07
CA LEU A 17 -7.95 -1.94 -1.43
C LEU A 17 -6.98 -1.52 -0.33
N ASN A 18 -6.92 -2.32 0.73
CA ASN A 18 -6.00 -2.11 1.83
C ASN A 18 -4.82 -3.09 1.77
N VAL A 19 -3.63 -2.61 2.15
CA VAL A 19 -2.46 -3.43 2.43
C VAL A 19 -1.92 -3.00 3.79
N GLY A 20 -2.31 -3.71 4.85
CA GLY A 20 -2.14 -3.20 6.21
C GLY A 20 -2.82 -1.86 6.36
N ARG A 21 -2.13 -0.88 6.94
CA ARG A 21 -2.65 0.49 7.17
C ARG A 21 -2.73 1.33 5.89
N CYS A 22 -2.26 0.83 4.76
CA CYS A 22 -2.19 1.58 3.51
C CYS A 22 -3.40 1.38 2.64
N HIS A 23 -3.86 2.48 2.06
CA HIS A 23 -5.07 2.56 1.27
C HIS A 23 -4.72 2.92 -0.17
N TRP A 24 -5.22 2.11 -1.09
CA TRP A 24 -4.97 2.23 -2.52
C TRP A 24 -6.28 2.38 -3.26
N GLY A 25 -6.43 3.44 -4.03
CA GLY A 25 -7.53 3.57 -4.98
C GLY A 25 -7.27 2.66 -6.17
N VAL A 26 -8.32 2.03 -6.68
CA VAL A 26 -8.22 1.15 -7.85
C VAL A 26 -9.29 1.48 -8.88
N CYS A 27 -8.91 1.35 -10.14
CA CYS A 27 -9.84 1.47 -11.26
C CYS A 27 -9.67 0.26 -12.17
N ARG A 28 -10.57 -0.71 -12.07
CA ARG A 28 -10.55 -1.90 -12.94
C ARG A 28 -10.72 -1.57 -14.42
N PRO A 29 -11.64 -0.65 -14.82
CA PRO A 29 -11.75 -0.26 -16.22
C PRO A 29 -10.47 0.32 -16.82
N CYS A 30 -9.72 1.13 -16.06
CA CYS A 30 -8.48 1.74 -16.53
C CYS A 30 -7.23 0.90 -16.25
N GLY A 31 -7.34 -0.16 -15.46
CA GLY A 31 -6.21 -0.97 -15.03
C GLY A 31 -5.22 -0.22 -14.13
N THR A 32 -5.67 0.80 -13.39
CA THR A 32 -4.79 1.68 -12.61
C THR A 32 -4.98 1.55 -11.10
N ARG A 33 -3.92 1.90 -10.37
CA ARG A 33 -3.92 2.10 -8.91
C ARG A 33 -3.20 3.38 -8.52
N TRP A 34 -3.57 3.98 -7.40
CA TRP A 34 -2.89 5.15 -6.85
C TRP A 34 -2.92 5.14 -5.32
N PRO A 35 -1.88 5.67 -4.65
CA PRO A 35 -1.88 5.76 -3.19
C PRO A 35 -2.90 6.81 -2.73
N ILE A 36 -3.79 6.43 -1.81
CA ILE A 36 -4.70 7.37 -1.12
C ILE A 36 -4.02 7.88 0.16
N GLY A 37 -3.34 6.99 0.88
CA GLY A 37 -2.64 7.33 2.12
C GLY A 37 -2.58 6.18 3.12
N ALA A 38 -2.10 6.47 4.34
CA ALA A 38 -2.01 5.51 5.43
C ALA A 38 -2.88 5.92 6.63
N ASN A 39 -3.55 4.96 7.27
CA ASN A 39 -4.47 5.14 8.40
C ASN A 39 -5.65 6.11 8.14
N VAL A 40 -6.06 6.30 6.88
CA VAL A 40 -7.17 7.19 6.54
C VAL A 40 -8.54 6.54 6.70
N PHE A 41 -8.62 5.22 6.56
CA PHE A 41 -9.82 4.44 6.82
C PHE A 41 -9.57 3.42 7.92
N SER A 42 -10.62 3.01 8.63
CA SER A 42 -10.53 1.98 9.67
C SER A 42 -10.72 0.56 9.17
N SER A 43 -11.19 0.37 7.92
CA SER A 43 -11.55 -0.93 7.36
C SER A 43 -10.41 -1.95 7.33
N TRP A 44 -9.15 -1.51 7.27
CA TRP A 44 -8.00 -2.41 7.36
C TRP A 44 -7.92 -3.18 8.68
N ARG A 45 -8.56 -2.68 9.75
CA ARG A 45 -8.58 -3.36 11.06
C ARG A 45 -9.47 -4.61 11.07
N ASP A 46 -10.40 -4.67 10.13
CA ASP A 46 -11.32 -5.80 9.96
C ASP A 46 -10.79 -6.82 8.94
N GLU A 47 -9.60 -6.58 8.37
CA GLU A 47 -8.93 -7.43 7.39
C GLU A 47 -7.79 -8.24 8.01
N THR A 48 -7.49 -9.38 7.38
CA THR A 48 -6.38 -10.27 7.75
C THR A 48 -5.15 -10.06 6.86
N GLU A 49 -4.01 -10.63 7.25
CA GLU A 49 -2.84 -10.66 6.38
C GLU A 49 -3.12 -11.34 5.04
N ASP A 50 -3.97 -12.38 5.00
CA ASP A 50 -4.34 -13.04 3.76
C ASP A 50 -5.19 -12.15 2.84
N ASP A 51 -6.04 -11.28 3.41
CA ASP A 51 -6.70 -10.22 2.63
C ASP A 51 -5.67 -9.28 2.02
N TRP A 52 -4.69 -8.81 2.81
CA TRP A 52 -3.65 -7.90 2.34
C TRP A 52 -2.75 -8.53 1.27
N TRP A 53 -2.46 -9.83 1.37
CA TRP A 53 -1.72 -10.55 0.33
C TRP A 53 -2.52 -10.65 -0.98
N ARG A 54 -3.83 -10.95 -0.91
CA ARG A 54 -4.71 -10.96 -2.09
C ARG A 54 -4.83 -9.57 -2.72
N ASN A 55 -4.94 -8.54 -1.88
CA ASN A 55 -5.00 -7.16 -2.31
C ASN A 55 -3.69 -6.73 -2.99
N ALA A 56 -2.55 -7.01 -2.37
CA ALA A 56 -1.23 -6.73 -2.95
C ALA A 56 -1.04 -7.42 -4.31
N ALA A 57 -1.38 -8.71 -4.42
CA ALA A 57 -1.31 -9.43 -5.70
C ALA A 57 -2.25 -8.85 -6.77
N THR A 58 -3.37 -8.24 -6.37
CA THR A 58 -4.26 -7.50 -7.28
C THR A 58 -3.60 -6.19 -7.72
N LEU A 59 -3.04 -5.43 -6.78
CA LEU A 59 -2.39 -4.14 -7.04
C LEU A 59 -1.16 -4.29 -7.95
N GLU A 60 -0.36 -5.35 -7.80
CA GLU A 60 0.81 -5.62 -8.66
C GLU A 60 0.47 -5.73 -10.15
N ARG A 61 -0.79 -6.07 -10.48
CA ARG A 61 -1.27 -6.18 -11.87
C ARG A 61 -1.76 -4.86 -12.45
N LEU A 62 -1.88 -3.83 -11.61
CA LEU A 62 -2.39 -2.52 -11.99
C LEU A 62 -1.23 -1.53 -12.14
N GLU A 63 -1.35 -0.66 -13.15
CA GLU A 63 -0.41 0.43 -13.38
C GLU A 63 -0.54 1.46 -12.26
N GLU A 64 0.57 1.76 -11.59
CA GLU A 64 0.61 2.83 -10.60
C GLU A 64 0.62 4.19 -11.31
N VAL A 65 -0.34 5.05 -10.96
CA VAL A 65 -0.47 6.40 -11.52
C VAL A 65 -0.44 7.44 -10.44
N GLU A 66 -0.06 8.66 -10.82
CA GLU A 66 -0.09 9.81 -9.93
C GLU A 66 -1.54 10.18 -9.58
N PRO A 67 -1.90 10.30 -8.29
CA PRO A 67 -3.22 10.78 -7.88
C PRO A 67 -3.37 12.28 -8.14
N HIS A 68 -4.61 12.76 -8.26
CA HIS A 68 -4.86 14.20 -8.38
C HIS A 68 -4.55 14.99 -7.12
N GLU A 69 -4.72 14.35 -5.95
CA GLU A 69 -4.41 14.92 -4.66
C GLU A 69 -3.25 14.14 -4.03
N PRO A 70 -2.33 14.81 -3.32
CA PRO A 70 -1.25 14.13 -2.61
C PRO A 70 -1.79 13.09 -1.60
N PRO A 71 -1.11 11.93 -1.43
CA PRO A 71 -1.52 10.94 -0.46
C PRO A 71 -1.45 11.45 0.98
N LEU A 72 -2.46 11.13 1.78
CA LEU A 72 -2.50 11.48 3.19
C LEU A 72 -1.50 10.62 3.98
N GLY A 73 -0.58 11.26 4.71
CA GLY A 73 0.51 10.56 5.40
C GLY A 73 1.76 10.30 4.54
N GLY A 74 1.79 10.84 3.31
CA GLY A 74 2.97 10.84 2.43
C GLY A 74 3.12 9.56 1.58
N PRO A 75 3.70 9.66 0.36
CA PRO A 75 3.76 8.56 -0.62
C PRO A 75 4.68 7.42 -0.19
N GLU A 76 5.63 7.68 0.70
CA GLU A 76 6.65 6.71 1.11
C GLU A 76 6.09 5.61 2.02
N THR A 77 4.97 5.89 2.68
CA THR A 77 4.39 5.01 3.70
C THR A 77 3.72 3.77 3.12
N CYS A 78 3.46 3.75 1.81
CA CYS A 78 2.65 2.70 1.19
C CYS A 78 3.32 1.87 0.11
N ARG A 79 4.63 1.97 -0.12
CA ARG A 79 5.33 1.16 -1.15
C ARG A 79 4.97 -0.33 -1.03
N SER A 80 4.50 -0.89 -2.15
CA SER A 80 3.42 -1.89 -2.25
C SER A 80 3.70 -3.33 -1.80
N ARG A 81 4.55 -3.59 -0.79
CA ARG A 81 4.70 -4.95 -0.26
C ARG A 81 3.86 -5.15 1.00
N PRO A 82 3.03 -6.20 1.05
CA PRO A 82 2.37 -6.59 2.29
C PRO A 82 3.45 -6.93 3.34
N PRO A 83 3.15 -6.75 4.63
CA PRO A 83 4.07 -7.17 5.68
C PRO A 83 4.39 -8.67 5.54
N PRO A 84 5.59 -9.11 5.96
CA PRO A 84 5.90 -10.53 5.97
C PRO A 84 4.83 -11.27 6.76
N ARG A 85 4.31 -12.39 6.23
CA ARG A 85 3.35 -13.26 6.93
C ARG A 85 3.88 -13.49 8.34
N SER A 86 3.08 -13.23 9.36
CA SER A 86 3.46 -13.42 10.77
C SER A 86 3.88 -14.88 10.99
N GLY A 87 5.18 -15.15 10.87
CA GLY A 87 5.76 -16.49 10.77
C GLY A 87 7.06 -16.54 9.95
N ALA A 88 7.23 -15.65 8.96
CA ALA A 88 8.51 -15.43 8.30
C ALA A 88 9.38 -14.57 9.23
N ARG A 89 10.17 -15.22 10.09
CA ARG A 89 11.16 -14.57 10.94
C ARG A 89 12.04 -13.69 10.03
N ALA A 90 11.92 -12.37 10.16
CA ALA A 90 12.89 -11.46 9.59
C ALA A 90 14.26 -11.88 10.14
N THR A 91 15.09 -12.50 9.30
CA THR A 91 16.49 -12.68 9.62
C THR A 91 17.07 -11.29 9.70
N ARG A 92 17.16 -10.75 10.93
CA ARG A 92 18.05 -9.63 11.20
C ARG A 92 19.43 -10.13 10.81
N SER A 93 19.94 -9.71 9.67
CA SER A 93 21.37 -9.81 9.39
C SER A 93 22.05 -9.05 10.50
N ARG A 94 22.62 -9.80 11.46
CA ARG A 94 23.58 -9.26 12.40
C ARG A 94 24.77 -8.83 11.55
N SER A 95 24.89 -7.53 11.31
CA SER A 95 26.19 -6.97 10.96
C SER A 95 26.97 -6.83 12.26
N ASP A 96 27.99 -7.65 12.43
CA ASP A 96 29.13 -7.46 13.35
C ASP A 96 30.29 -8.35 12.87
N PRO A 97 31.58 -8.02 13.10
CA PRO A 97 32.08 -7.05 14.09
C PRO A 97 33.16 -6.05 13.60
N ALA A 98 33.34 -5.03 14.45
CA ALA A 98 34.53 -4.21 14.75
C ALA A 98 35.80 -4.32 13.88
N THR A 99 36.26 -3.16 13.39
CA THR A 99 37.67 -2.92 13.06
C THR A 99 38.29 -2.01 14.13
N PRO A 100 39.29 -2.46 14.92
CA PRO A 100 40.13 -1.54 15.66
C PRO A 100 41.22 -1.00 14.73
N HIS A 101 41.26 0.31 14.54
CA HIS A 101 42.45 0.96 13.97
C HIS A 101 43.42 1.32 15.10
N ARG A 102 44.67 0.95 14.85
CA ARG A 102 45.84 0.98 15.71
C ARG A 102 46.44 2.38 15.83
#